data_AF-A0A1Q8EBK0-F1
#
_entry.id   AF-A0A1Q8EBK0-F1
#
_cell.length_a   1.000
_cell.length_b   1.000
_cell.length_c   1.000
_cell.angle_alpha   90.00
_cell.angle_beta   90.00
_cell.angle_gamma   90.00
#
_symmetry.space_group_name_H-M   'P 1'
#
loop_
_entity.id
_entity.type
_entity.pdbx_description
1 polymer ?
#
loop_
_entity_poly.entity_id
_entity_poly.type
_entity_poly.pdbx_seq_one_letter_code
_entity_poly.pdbx_strand_id
1 'polypeptide(L)'
;MIEIFPKSLMSMFIAIVIKIHLFHKKKDSKITLYYHPYKTHTPTSYFIIKSPLLTSDQLHLYLQDIRRHSERANIIIIGHPIDYEALFKHHYRVFGIIDTTKNKSLRFIKSQIHFYLDGLYGTL
;
A
#
# COMPACT_ATOMS: atom_id res chain seq x y z
N MET A 1 -8.71 9.06 1.51
CA MET A 1 -7.45 9.21 2.27
C MET A 1 -6.58 7.99 2.02
N ILE A 2 -5.29 8.19 1.78
CA ILE A 2 -4.31 7.14 1.50
C ILE A 2 -3.29 7.10 2.64
N GLU A 3 -3.05 5.93 3.22
CA GLU A 3 -1.96 5.75 4.18
C GLU A 3 -0.81 4.95 3.57
N ILE A 4 0.41 5.35 3.88
CA ILE A 4 1.62 4.68 3.40
C ILE A 4 2.51 4.44 4.62
N PHE A 5 2.86 3.20 4.91
CA PHE A 5 3.61 2.87 6.12
C PHE A 5 4.42 1.58 5.98
N PRO A 6 5.47 1.37 6.80
CA PRO A 6 6.02 2.31 7.79
C PRO A 6 6.76 3.50 7.14
N LYS A 7 6.93 4.58 7.90
CA LYS A 7 7.68 5.78 7.45
C LYS A 7 9.12 5.40 7.09
N SER A 8 9.49 5.64 5.84
CA SER A 8 10.80 5.30 5.28
C SER A 8 11.10 6.17 4.04
N LEU A 9 12.32 6.08 3.51
CA LEU A 9 12.63 6.69 2.20
C LEU A 9 11.70 6.17 1.10
N MET A 10 11.38 4.87 1.15
CA MET A 10 10.45 4.24 0.21
C MET A 10 9.03 4.80 0.37
N SER A 11 8.56 5.06 1.60
CA SER A 11 7.23 5.65 1.81
C SER A 11 7.14 7.05 1.26
N MET A 12 8.19 7.86 1.42
CA MET A 12 8.25 9.20 0.84
C MET A 12 8.25 9.15 -0.68
N PHE A 13 9.03 8.25 -1.28
CA PHE A 13 9.04 8.04 -2.72
C PHE A 13 7.65 7.64 -3.25
N ILE A 14 7.01 6.65 -2.63
CA ILE A 14 5.66 6.19 -3.00
C ILE A 14 4.67 7.36 -2.88
N ALA A 15 4.74 8.16 -1.81
CA ALA A 15 3.87 9.31 -1.63
C ALA A 15 4.02 10.35 -2.75
N ILE A 16 5.25 10.64 -3.17
CA ILE A 16 5.53 11.56 -4.28
C ILE A 16 4.93 11.01 -5.58
N VAL A 17 5.14 9.72 -5.87
CA VAL A 17 4.59 9.07 -7.07
C VAL A 17 3.06 9.14 -7.08
N ILE A 18 2.42 8.83 -5.95
CA ILE A 18 0.96 8.90 -5.82
C ILE A 18 0.46 10.34 -5.99
N LYS A 19 1.07 11.32 -5.33
CA LYS A 19 0.67 12.74 -5.47
C LYS A 19 0.74 13.21 -6.93
N ILE A 20 1.85 12.92 -7.61
CA ILE A 20 2.04 13.29 -9.02
C ILE A 20 0.97 12.62 -9.88
N HIS A 21 0.68 11.33 -9.65
CA HIS A 21 -0.35 10.63 -10.40
C HIS A 21 -1.76 11.22 -10.20
N LEU A 22 -2.15 11.47 -8.95
CA LEU A 22 -3.46 12.06 -8.62
C LEU A 22 -3.61 13.46 -9.20
N PHE A 23 -2.55 14.27 -9.14
CA PHE A 23 -2.52 15.60 -9.75
C PHE A 23 -2.81 15.54 -11.26
N HIS A 24 -2.15 14.63 -12.00
CA HIS A 24 -2.42 14.44 -13.43
C HIS A 24 -3.86 13.99 -13.73
N LYS A 25 -4.49 13.26 -12.81
CA LYS A 25 -5.90 12.82 -12.93
C LYS A 25 -6.90 13.85 -12.39
N LYS A 26 -6.45 15.05 -11.98
CA LYS A 26 -7.27 16.10 -11.34
C LYS A 26 -8.05 15.59 -10.12
N LYS A 27 -7.49 14.63 -9.39
CA LYS A 27 -8.04 14.09 -8.14
C LYS A 27 -7.21 14.59 -6.97
N ASP A 28 -7.87 14.81 -5.83
CA ASP A 28 -7.20 15.11 -4.58
C ASP A 28 -7.47 14.02 -3.54
N SER A 29 -6.47 13.73 -2.72
CA SER A 29 -6.58 12.80 -1.61
C SER A 29 -5.49 13.09 -0.58
N LYS A 30 -5.90 13.23 0.68
CA LYS A 30 -4.97 13.31 1.80
C LYS A 30 -4.11 12.05 1.87
N ILE A 31 -2.79 12.23 1.95
CA ILE A 31 -1.80 11.16 2.12
C ILE A 31 -1.12 11.29 3.47
N THR A 32 -1.04 10.20 4.23
CA THR A 32 -0.29 10.10 5.49
C THR A 32 0.84 9.07 5.35
N LEU A 33 1.96 9.31 6.04
CA LEU A 33 3.16 8.44 6.01
C LEU A 33 3.28 7.52 7.24
N TYR A 34 2.18 7.30 7.94
CA TYR A 34 2.15 6.58 9.18
C TYR A 34 0.80 5.88 9.30
N TYR A 35 0.83 4.70 9.90
CA TYR A 35 -0.38 3.95 10.20
C TYR A 35 -1.08 4.60 11.37
N HIS A 36 -2.34 4.97 11.21
CA HIS A 36 -3.17 5.36 12.33
C HIS A 36 -4.08 4.21 12.71
N PRO A 37 -3.79 3.47 13.80
CA PRO A 37 -4.80 2.64 14.41
C PRO A 37 -5.97 3.55 14.79
N TYR A 38 -7.10 3.31 14.13
CA TYR A 38 -8.34 4.07 14.10
C TYR A 38 -8.39 5.38 14.93
N LYS A 39 -8.31 6.54 14.24
CA LYS A 39 -8.83 7.84 14.73
C LYS A 39 -9.56 8.58 13.60
N THR A 40 -10.86 8.86 13.80
CA THR A 40 -11.75 9.81 13.08
C THR A 40 -11.93 9.71 11.56
N HIS A 41 -10.99 9.15 10.80
CA HIS A 41 -11.05 9.07 9.35
C HIS A 41 -10.72 7.64 8.91
N THR A 42 -11.51 7.09 7.98
CA THR A 42 -11.29 5.75 7.41
C THR A 42 -10.56 5.88 6.06
N PRO A 43 -9.27 5.51 5.97
CA PRO A 43 -8.56 5.44 4.70
C PRO A 43 -9.26 4.51 3.71
N THR A 44 -9.24 4.90 2.45
CA THR A 44 -9.79 4.10 1.34
C THR A 44 -8.75 3.15 0.78
N SER A 45 -7.47 3.51 0.92
CA SER A 45 -6.34 2.76 0.36
C SER A 45 -5.13 2.80 1.31
N TYR A 46 -4.47 1.66 1.46
CA TYR A 46 -3.29 1.45 2.29
C TYR A 46 -2.15 0.90 1.44
N PHE A 47 -0.97 1.50 1.56
CA PHE A 47 0.27 1.05 0.95
C PHE A 47 1.21 0.58 2.06
N ILE A 48 1.37 -0.73 2.18
CA ILE A 48 2.19 -1.36 3.21
C ILE A 48 3.55 -1.71 2.63
N ILE A 49 4.62 -1.11 3.15
CA ILE A 49 5.97 -1.32 2.67
C ILE A 49 6.58 -2.47 3.46
N LYS A 50 6.60 -3.65 2.84
CA LYS A 50 7.25 -4.82 3.39
C LYS A 50 8.75 -4.73 3.18
N SER A 51 9.48 -4.71 4.27
CA SER A 51 10.95 -4.79 4.31
C SER A 51 11.36 -5.86 5.33
N PRO A 52 12.66 -6.21 5.44
CA PRO A 52 13.12 -7.08 6.52
C PRO A 52 12.83 -6.54 7.93
N LEU A 53 12.73 -5.20 8.09
CA LEU A 53 12.41 -4.55 9.36
C LEU A 53 10.92 -4.68 9.75
N LEU A 54 10.04 -4.81 8.76
CA LEU A 54 8.63 -5.09 8.98
C LEU A 54 8.44 -6.61 8.96
N THR A 55 8.28 -7.25 10.11
CA THR A 55 8.14 -8.71 10.16
C THR A 55 6.83 -9.16 9.49
N SER A 56 6.76 -10.44 9.10
CA SER A 56 5.51 -11.02 8.57
C SER A 56 4.39 -10.95 9.60
N ASP A 57 4.69 -11.14 10.88
CA ASP A 57 3.71 -11.01 11.98
C ASP A 57 3.19 -9.58 12.11
N GLN A 58 4.06 -8.57 12.01
CA GLN A 58 3.63 -7.17 12.03
C GLN A 58 2.74 -6.84 10.82
N LEU A 59 3.12 -7.31 9.62
CA LEU A 59 2.27 -7.18 8.43
C LEU A 59 0.90 -7.82 8.67
N HIS A 60 0.88 -9.01 9.24
CA HIS A 60 -0.36 -9.72 9.56
C HIS A 60 -1.25 -8.92 10.52
N LEU A 61 -0.68 -8.36 11.59
CA LEU A 61 -1.42 -7.50 12.53
C LEU A 61 -2.03 -6.28 11.83
N TYR A 62 -1.30 -5.62 10.93
CA TYR A 62 -1.86 -4.52 10.15
C TYR A 62 -3.01 -4.96 9.24
N LEU A 63 -2.86 -6.10 8.56
CA LEU A 63 -3.91 -6.64 7.69
C LEU A 63 -5.18 -6.98 8.47
N GLN A 64 -5.05 -7.62 9.63
CA GLN A 64 -6.16 -7.90 10.54
C GLN A 64 -6.84 -6.62 10.99
N ASP A 65 -6.07 -5.65 11.46
CA ASP A 65 -6.61 -4.40 12.00
C ASP A 65 -7.32 -3.57 10.92
N ILE A 66 -6.73 -3.47 9.72
CA ILE A 66 -7.37 -2.81 8.57
C ILE A 66 -8.66 -3.53 8.19
N ARG A 67 -8.65 -4.87 8.10
CA ARG A 67 -9.84 -5.62 7.67
C ARG A 67 -10.96 -5.61 8.70
N ARG A 68 -10.62 -5.58 9.98
CA ARG A 68 -11.59 -5.43 11.07
C ARG A 68 -12.36 -4.11 11.00
N HIS A 69 -11.72 -3.04 10.55
CA HIS A 69 -12.31 -1.70 10.53
C HIS A 69 -12.76 -1.23 9.14
N SER A 70 -12.21 -1.81 8.07
CA SER A 70 -12.53 -1.48 6.69
C SER A 70 -12.40 -2.72 5.81
N GLU A 71 -13.50 -3.48 5.74
CA GLU A 71 -13.60 -4.70 4.93
C GLU A 71 -13.25 -4.44 3.45
N ARG A 72 -13.60 -3.26 2.94
CA ARG A 72 -13.44 -2.86 1.54
C ARG A 72 -12.20 -2.02 1.25
N ALA A 73 -11.36 -1.72 2.24
CA ALA A 73 -10.13 -0.96 2.00
C ALA A 73 -9.25 -1.61 0.93
N ASN A 74 -8.69 -0.80 0.04
CA ASN A 74 -7.71 -1.28 -0.94
C ASN A 74 -6.36 -1.42 -0.25
N ILE A 75 -5.78 -2.62 -0.23
CA ILE A 75 -4.47 -2.86 0.39
C ILE A 75 -3.48 -3.23 -0.69
N ILE A 76 -2.42 -2.45 -0.84
CA ILE A 76 -1.31 -2.72 -1.74
C ILE A 76 -0.07 -2.96 -0.89
N ILE A 77 0.52 -4.16 -1.00
CA ILE A 77 1.76 -4.51 -0.31
C ILE A 77 2.92 -4.29 -1.28
N ILE A 78 3.97 -3.61 -0.85
CA ILE A 78 5.14 -3.29 -1.70
C ILE A 78 6.41 -3.73 -0.99
N GLY A 79 7.22 -4.56 -1.62
CA GLY A 79 8.58 -4.82 -1.18
C GLY A 79 8.96 -6.29 -1.13
N HIS A 80 9.84 -6.65 -0.20
CA HIS A 80 10.43 -7.97 -0.05
C HIS A 80 10.98 -8.17 1.39
N PRO A 81 10.94 -9.38 1.95
CA PRO A 81 10.28 -10.60 1.43
C PRO A 81 8.77 -10.59 1.72
N ILE A 82 7.98 -11.14 0.79
CA ILE A 82 6.53 -11.32 0.93
C ILE A 82 6.24 -12.80 1.20
N ASP A 83 5.50 -13.07 2.27
CA ASP A 83 5.03 -14.40 2.63
C ASP A 83 3.66 -14.67 1.98
N TYR A 84 3.68 -15.18 0.76
CA TYR A 84 2.46 -15.48 0.01
C TYR A 84 1.63 -16.59 0.64
N GLU A 85 2.29 -17.55 1.30
CA GLU A 85 1.61 -18.67 1.94
C GLU A 85 0.76 -18.18 3.12
N ALA A 86 1.33 -17.33 3.97
CA ALA A 86 0.59 -16.69 5.05
C ALA A 86 -0.56 -15.83 4.52
N LEU A 87 -0.32 -15.01 3.48
CA LEU A 87 -1.38 -14.18 2.88
C LEU A 87 -2.56 -15.03 2.37
N PHE A 88 -2.26 -16.16 1.72
CA PHE A 88 -3.26 -17.07 1.18
C PHE A 88 -4.02 -17.83 2.28
N LYS A 89 -3.30 -18.43 3.25
CA LYS A 89 -3.90 -19.20 4.36
C LYS A 89 -4.91 -18.38 5.16
N HIS A 90 -4.61 -17.09 5.35
CA HIS A 90 -5.47 -16.19 6.12
C HIS A 90 -6.53 -15.47 5.28
N HIS A 91 -6.67 -15.82 3.99
CA HIS A 91 -7.68 -15.27 3.08
C HIS A 91 -7.72 -13.74 3.05
N TYR A 92 -6.55 -13.09 3.20
CA TYR A 92 -6.51 -11.64 3.15
C TYR A 92 -6.84 -11.16 1.75
N ARG A 93 -7.94 -10.44 1.63
CA ARG A 93 -8.20 -9.63 0.44
C ARG A 93 -7.12 -8.56 0.35
N VAL A 94 -6.24 -8.65 -0.64
CA VAL A 94 -5.30 -7.57 -1.01
C VAL A 94 -5.64 -7.12 -2.43
N PHE A 95 -5.56 -5.82 -2.68
CA PHE A 95 -5.79 -5.28 -4.01
C PHE A 95 -4.61 -5.55 -4.94
N GLY A 96 -3.39 -5.49 -4.39
CA GLY A 96 -2.19 -5.66 -5.18
C GLY A 96 -0.96 -6.00 -4.34
N ILE A 97 -0.02 -6.65 -4.99
CA ILE A 97 1.31 -6.92 -4.43
C ILE A 97 2.35 -6.46 -5.46
N ILE A 98 3.28 -5.62 -5.02
CA ILE A 98 4.47 -5.20 -5.78
C ILE A 98 5.67 -5.89 -5.15
N ASP A 99 6.01 -7.06 -5.68
CA ASP A 99 7.14 -7.85 -5.20
C ASP A 99 8.45 -7.31 -5.79
N THR A 100 9.34 -6.85 -4.92
CA THR A 100 10.64 -6.31 -5.32
C THR A 100 11.78 -7.31 -5.20
N THR A 101 11.50 -8.60 -4.97
CA THR A 101 12.51 -9.66 -4.88
C THR A 101 13.41 -9.70 -6.12
N LYS A 102 12.80 -9.71 -7.31
CA LYS A 102 13.51 -9.81 -8.59
C LYS A 102 13.91 -8.46 -9.18
N ASN A 103 13.16 -7.39 -8.90
CA ASN A 103 13.42 -6.07 -9.45
C ASN A 103 13.18 -4.97 -8.40
N LYS A 104 14.27 -4.36 -7.94
CA LYS A 104 14.26 -3.30 -6.93
C LYS A 104 14.35 -1.89 -7.53
N SER A 105 14.35 -1.76 -8.86
CA SER A 105 14.53 -0.47 -9.50
C SER A 105 13.35 0.46 -9.21
N LEU A 106 13.64 1.73 -8.92
CA LEU A 106 12.60 2.74 -8.69
C LEU A 106 11.70 2.94 -9.91
N ARG A 107 12.23 2.74 -11.13
CA ARG A 107 11.45 2.77 -12.37
C ARG A 107 10.40 1.67 -12.41
N PHE A 108 10.77 0.44 -12.05
CA PHE A 108 9.83 -0.67 -11.96
C PHE A 108 8.76 -0.40 -10.89
N ILE A 109 9.18 -0.05 -9.67
CA ILE A 109 8.26 0.23 -8.57
C ILE A 109 7.27 1.35 -8.96
N LYS A 110 7.76 2.44 -9.57
CA LYS A 110 6.93 3.54 -10.08
C LYS A 110 5.89 3.05 -11.09
N SER A 111 6.30 2.23 -12.07
CA SER A 111 5.36 1.70 -13.08
C SER A 111 4.27 0.83 -12.47
N GLN A 112 4.62 -0.01 -11.48
CA GLN A 112 3.66 -0.86 -10.79
C GLN A 112 2.70 -0.04 -9.93
N ILE A 113 3.19 1.00 -9.24
CA ILE A 113 2.32 1.93 -8.51
C ILE A 113 1.33 2.61 -9.48
N HIS A 114 1.79 3.12 -10.61
CA HIS A 114 0.90 3.71 -11.61
C HIS A 114 -0.17 2.72 -12.09
N PHE A 115 0.21 1.48 -12.40
CA PHE A 115 -0.72 0.43 -12.80
C PHE A 115 -1.84 0.23 -11.76
N TYR A 116 -1.49 0.08 -10.48
CA TYR A 116 -2.51 -0.08 -9.43
C TYR A 116 -3.32 1.20 -9.20
N LEU A 117 -2.73 2.38 -9.31
CA LEU A 117 -3.45 3.64 -9.18
C LEU A 117 -4.43 3.87 -10.34
N ASP A 118 -4.09 3.48 -11.57
CA ASP A 118 -5.01 3.50 -12.70
C ASP A 118 -6.18 2.53 -12.47
N GLY A 119 -5.93 1.35 -11.87
CA GLY A 119 -7.01 0.44 -11.46
C GLY A 119 -7.93 0.99 -10.36
N LEU A 120 -7.42 1.81 -9.44
CA LEU A 120 -8.19 2.39 -8.34
C LEU A 120 -8.87 3.72 -8.69
N TYR A 121 -8.21 4.53 -9.50
CA TYR A 121 -8.54 5.93 -9.72
C TYR A 121 -8.54 6.32 -11.21
N GLY A 122 -8.31 5.39 -12.13
CA GLY A 122 -8.60 5.61 -13.54
C GLY A 122 -10.09 5.84 -13.76
N THR A 123 -10.43 6.73 -14.68
CA THR A 123 -11.77 6.77 -15.29
C THR A 123 -11.80 5.66 -16.34
N LEU A 124 -12.81 4.78 -16.26
CA LEU A 124 -13.29 4.05 -17.43
C LEU A 124 -13.81 5.05 -18.47
#